data_AF-A0A935QTN2-F1
#
_entry.id   AF-A0A935QTN2-F1
#
_cell.length_a   1.000
_cell.length_b   1.000
_cell.length_c   1.000
_cell.angle_alpha   90.00
_cell.angle_beta   90.00
_cell.angle_gamma   90.00
#
_symmetry.space_group_name_H-M   'P 1'
#
loop_
_entity.id
_entity.type
_entity.pdbx_description
1 polymer ?
#
loop_
_entity_poly.entity_id
_entity_poly.type
_entity_poly.pdbx_seq_one_letter_code
_entity_poly.pdbx_strand_id
1 'polypeptide(L)'
;MTRTALIFVTLAACGQRHPDDGPLAKVSTTLDERAGLVLQQDLYGDGASRLVYLDQGWGPVETLWYYFADQGSVLIPREVLVNLEQPGASALFIAPEHMAKYRFLLQQKTPNNPDGLPVGFAQHEDSVGLTCAACHTGQINYKGTAMRIDGAPALIDMPTFLADLEAATRATLEDKAKLKRFVKRHGGEEAEAQAALERSLAWLEIYNRMNTTETVEGFGRLDAIGRIVNATIRFTSGPQHAIEPNAPASFPLLWDAPRHDYVQWAGFSPNAGAGSLGRNVGEVIGVFGTLDIKRYTTEDDAKAGYKSSAEGQSIAAMEESLWNLQSPVWPEDVLPPIDRALAAKGEPLYAAECASCHTVIDRDDPKRHVTAQIISADRVGTDPLASNNLVDARVPSGILEGAINTKSDAYYGPDMSALTMLLDLTTRTLQAQPAAVARATIYAKTNGLETTPKQGQLNEATEADPGAALRSYKARPLNGVWASSPYLHNGSVPNLYALLLPPEARPASFTVGRWEYDPAMVGYVSEGGPFVLDTRVEGNSNAGHSYGTTLNEEDRLALLEYLKTL
;
A
#
# COMPACT_ATOMS: atom_id res chain seq x y z
N MET A 1 56.22 -27.74 -6.24
CA MET A 1 54.90 -28.13 -5.72
C MET A 1 53.83 -27.61 -6.65
N THR A 2 52.86 -28.46 -6.93
CA THR A 2 52.12 -28.61 -8.18
C THR A 2 51.02 -27.56 -8.36
N ARG A 3 50.89 -27.06 -9.59
CA ARG A 3 49.71 -26.33 -10.08
C ARG A 3 48.54 -27.30 -10.21
N THR A 4 47.36 -26.93 -9.73
CA THR A 4 46.10 -27.61 -10.07
C THR A 4 45.15 -26.59 -10.67
N ALA A 5 44.80 -26.82 -11.93
CA ALA A 5 43.86 -26.02 -12.72
C ALA A 5 42.42 -26.35 -12.32
N LEU A 6 41.58 -25.31 -12.13
CA LEU A 6 40.12 -25.46 -12.16
C LEU A 6 39.64 -25.23 -13.60
N ILE A 7 38.97 -26.24 -14.15
CA ILE A 7 38.34 -26.25 -15.46
C ILE A 7 37.00 -25.51 -15.34
N PHE A 8 36.84 -24.40 -16.05
CA PHE A 8 35.54 -23.81 -16.33
C PHE A 8 34.87 -24.58 -17.47
N VAL A 9 33.76 -25.26 -17.18
CA VAL A 9 32.88 -25.83 -18.20
C VAL A 9 31.84 -24.78 -18.54
N THR A 10 31.98 -24.16 -19.71
CA THR A 10 30.95 -23.35 -20.35
C THR A 10 29.92 -24.26 -21.00
N LEU A 11 28.77 -24.45 -20.35
CA LEU A 11 27.58 -25.01 -20.99
C LEU A 11 26.79 -23.88 -21.63
N ALA A 12 27.00 -23.70 -22.93
CA ALA A 12 26.07 -23.00 -23.80
C ALA A 12 24.79 -23.85 -23.91
N ALA A 13 23.68 -23.38 -23.34
CA ALA A 13 22.36 -23.94 -23.59
C ALA A 13 21.61 -23.03 -24.55
N CYS A 14 21.52 -23.46 -25.82
CA CYS A 14 20.46 -23.02 -26.72
C CYS A 14 19.12 -23.45 -26.10
N GLY A 15 18.30 -22.50 -25.67
CA GLY A 15 16.94 -22.76 -25.21
C GLY A 15 16.01 -23.01 -26.40
N GLN A 16 15.72 -24.27 -26.69
CA GLN A 16 14.51 -24.64 -27.41
C GLN A 16 13.31 -24.40 -26.47
N ARG A 17 12.32 -23.61 -26.88
CA ARG A 17 11.04 -23.49 -26.16
C ARG A 17 10.36 -24.86 -26.16
N HIS A 18 10.11 -25.42 -24.98
CA HIS A 18 9.31 -26.63 -24.82
C HIS A 18 7.81 -26.28 -24.87
N PRO A 19 6.94 -27.12 -25.46
CA PRO A 19 5.51 -26.85 -25.59
C PRO A 19 4.69 -27.05 -24.30
N ASP A 20 5.34 -27.32 -23.16
CA ASP A 20 4.71 -27.72 -21.89
C ASP A 20 4.77 -26.64 -20.79
N ASP A 21 5.23 -25.43 -21.11
CA ASP A 21 5.14 -24.31 -20.17
C ASP A 21 3.68 -23.87 -20.09
N GLY A 22 2.98 -24.27 -19.03
CA GLY A 22 1.61 -23.79 -18.74
C GLY A 22 1.52 -22.25 -18.70
N PRO A 23 0.33 -21.67 -18.42
CA PRO A 23 0.12 -20.21 -18.50
C PRO A 23 1.06 -19.37 -17.59
N LEU A 24 1.72 -20.01 -16.62
CA LEU A 24 2.70 -19.43 -15.71
C LEU A 24 4.13 -19.62 -16.23
N ALA A 25 4.85 -18.51 -16.38
CA ALA A 25 6.30 -18.56 -16.54
C ALA A 25 6.95 -18.61 -15.13
N LYS A 26 7.65 -19.71 -14.87
CA LYS A 26 8.46 -19.87 -13.65
C LYS A 26 9.82 -19.24 -13.89
N VAL A 27 10.27 -18.43 -12.94
CA VAL A 27 11.55 -17.71 -13.09
C VAL A 27 12.67 -18.45 -12.36
N SER A 28 12.40 -19.02 -11.18
CA SER A 28 13.20 -20.09 -10.54
C SER A 28 12.49 -20.54 -9.25
N THR A 29 12.74 -21.75 -8.76
CA THR A 29 12.22 -22.24 -7.46
C THR A 29 13.22 -22.02 -6.31
N THR A 30 14.36 -21.35 -6.55
CA THR A 30 15.39 -21.14 -5.53
C THR A 30 15.07 -19.93 -4.65
N LEU A 31 15.40 -20.00 -3.35
CA LEU A 31 15.25 -18.89 -2.42
C LEU A 31 16.07 -17.66 -2.84
N ASP A 32 17.18 -17.88 -3.56
CA ASP A 32 18.08 -16.83 -4.05
C ASP A 32 17.42 -15.86 -5.04
N GLU A 33 16.25 -16.22 -5.62
CA GLU A 33 15.53 -15.39 -6.60
C GLU A 33 14.12 -14.98 -6.13
N ARG A 34 13.89 -14.94 -4.80
CA ARG A 34 12.66 -14.37 -4.17
C ARG A 34 11.33 -15.04 -4.61
N ALA A 35 11.40 -16.19 -5.28
CA ALA A 35 10.30 -17.11 -5.57
C ALA A 35 9.09 -16.51 -6.33
N GLY A 36 9.27 -15.42 -7.07
CA GLY A 36 8.18 -14.79 -7.83
C GLY A 36 7.65 -15.62 -9.01
N LEU A 37 6.42 -15.33 -9.42
CA LEU A 37 5.78 -15.88 -10.62
C LEU A 37 5.22 -14.76 -11.50
N VAL A 38 5.19 -15.00 -12.81
CA VAL A 38 4.55 -14.12 -13.79
C VAL A 38 3.68 -14.94 -14.74
N LEU A 39 2.66 -14.30 -15.31
CA LEU A 39 1.84 -14.86 -16.37
C LEU A 39 2.46 -14.54 -17.73
N GLN A 40 2.52 -15.53 -18.62
CA GLN A 40 2.95 -15.29 -20.00
C GLN A 40 1.98 -14.36 -20.74
N GLN A 41 0.71 -14.46 -20.39
CA GLN A 41 -0.35 -13.56 -20.82
C GLN A 41 -1.46 -13.55 -19.76
N ASP A 42 -1.96 -12.37 -19.42
CA ASP A 42 -3.05 -12.20 -18.47
C ASP A 42 -4.37 -11.73 -19.14
N LEU A 43 -5.40 -11.54 -18.31
CA LEU A 43 -6.75 -11.15 -18.74
C LEU A 43 -6.80 -9.75 -19.41
N TYR A 44 -5.83 -8.89 -19.13
CA TYR A 44 -5.79 -7.51 -19.59
C TYR A 44 -4.81 -7.29 -20.74
N GLY A 45 -4.23 -8.37 -21.26
CA GLY A 45 -3.30 -8.34 -22.38
C GLY A 45 -1.86 -8.01 -21.99
N ASP A 46 -1.53 -7.95 -20.70
CA ASP A 46 -0.14 -7.87 -20.26
C ASP A 46 0.47 -9.29 -20.20
N GLY A 47 1.79 -9.36 -20.20
CA GLY A 47 2.49 -10.63 -20.07
C GLY A 47 3.98 -10.45 -19.86
N ALA A 48 4.60 -11.42 -19.18
CA ALA A 48 6.04 -11.46 -19.01
C ALA A 48 6.55 -12.91 -19.05
N SER A 49 7.73 -13.10 -19.62
CA SER A 49 8.46 -14.36 -19.60
C SER A 49 9.68 -14.33 -18.68
N ARG A 50 10.01 -13.16 -18.13
CA ARG A 50 11.13 -12.92 -17.23
C ARG A 50 10.66 -12.02 -16.09
N LEU A 51 11.07 -12.34 -14.87
CA LEU A 51 10.92 -11.47 -13.69
C LEU A 51 12.30 -11.03 -13.24
N VAL A 52 12.45 -9.75 -12.93
CA VAL A 52 13.64 -9.19 -12.31
C VAL A 52 13.24 -8.40 -11.06
N TYR A 53 14.17 -8.35 -10.11
CA TYR A 53 14.08 -7.50 -8.93
C TYR A 53 15.18 -6.45 -9.05
N LEU A 54 14.84 -5.21 -8.70
CA LEU A 54 15.81 -4.11 -8.74
C LEU A 54 16.69 -4.14 -7.48
N ASP A 55 17.92 -3.63 -7.59
CA ASP A 55 18.78 -3.45 -6.44
C ASP A 55 18.28 -2.26 -5.59
N GLN A 56 17.60 -2.61 -4.50
CA GLN A 56 17.02 -1.67 -3.54
C GLN A 56 17.58 -1.87 -2.13
N GLY A 57 18.75 -2.51 -2.00
CA GLY A 57 19.39 -2.77 -0.71
C GLY A 57 18.89 -4.01 0.04
N TRP A 58 17.83 -4.67 -0.44
CA TRP A 58 17.31 -5.91 0.14
C TRP A 58 17.86 -7.17 -0.53
N GLY A 59 18.18 -8.17 0.29
CA GLY A 59 18.50 -9.53 -0.16
C GLY A 59 17.26 -10.42 -0.22
N PRO A 60 17.34 -11.60 -0.88
CA PRO A 60 16.17 -12.48 -1.03
C PRO A 60 15.49 -12.91 0.27
N VAL A 61 16.28 -13.17 1.33
CA VAL A 61 15.78 -13.55 2.66
C VAL A 61 14.96 -12.42 3.29
N GLU A 62 15.46 -11.19 3.22
CA GLU A 62 14.80 -10.01 3.77
C GLU A 62 13.49 -9.73 3.03
N THR A 63 13.52 -9.76 1.69
CA THR A 63 12.32 -9.59 0.86
C THR A 63 11.26 -10.65 1.16
N LEU A 64 11.63 -11.94 1.19
CA LEU A 64 10.69 -13.02 1.45
C LEU A 64 10.12 -12.94 2.86
N TRP A 65 10.92 -12.53 3.86
CA TRP A 65 10.41 -12.28 5.19
C TRP A 65 9.41 -11.13 5.18
N TYR A 66 9.76 -9.96 4.60
CA TYR A 66 8.89 -8.78 4.58
C TYR A 66 7.55 -9.05 3.87
N TYR A 67 7.56 -9.81 2.77
CA TYR A 67 6.36 -10.18 2.02
C TYR A 67 5.31 -10.96 2.84
N PHE A 68 5.76 -11.68 3.86
CA PHE A 68 4.93 -12.62 4.63
C PHE A 68 5.05 -12.43 6.15
N ALA A 69 5.61 -11.30 6.59
CA ALA A 69 5.73 -10.98 8.00
C ALA A 69 4.34 -10.77 8.62
N ASP A 70 4.06 -11.45 9.72
CA ASP A 70 2.79 -11.32 10.42
C ASP A 70 2.71 -9.96 11.11
N GLN A 71 1.73 -9.13 10.75
CA GLN A 71 1.45 -7.85 11.41
C GLN A 71 0.18 -7.90 12.27
N GLY A 72 -0.51 -9.04 12.36
CA GLY A 72 -1.73 -9.20 13.14
C GLY A 72 -3.03 -9.00 12.35
N SER A 73 -2.98 -9.11 11.03
CA SER A 73 -4.15 -8.97 10.15
C SER A 73 -4.94 -10.28 10.09
N VAL A 74 -6.27 -10.23 10.29
CA VAL A 74 -7.15 -11.40 10.36
C VAL A 74 -8.36 -11.26 9.43
N LEU A 75 -8.10 -11.26 8.11
CA LEU A 75 -9.16 -11.11 7.09
C LEU A 75 -10.12 -12.30 7.08
N ILE A 76 -9.59 -13.52 6.97
CA ILE A 76 -10.40 -14.73 6.80
C ILE A 76 -9.64 -15.96 7.33
N PRO A 77 -10.32 -16.99 7.86
CA PRO A 77 -9.66 -18.24 8.24
C PRO A 77 -8.89 -18.82 7.06
N ARG A 78 -7.63 -19.25 7.29
CA ARG A 78 -6.74 -19.80 6.27
C ARG A 78 -7.41 -20.96 5.53
N GLU A 79 -7.99 -21.88 6.28
CA GLU A 79 -8.66 -23.07 5.75
C GLU A 79 -9.94 -22.76 4.96
N VAL A 80 -10.52 -21.57 5.12
CA VAL A 80 -11.59 -21.11 4.22
C VAL A 80 -10.97 -20.65 2.91
N LEU A 81 -10.01 -19.71 2.97
CA LEU A 81 -9.41 -19.10 1.77
C LEU A 81 -8.77 -20.12 0.82
N VAL A 82 -7.94 -21.03 1.34
CA VAL A 82 -7.14 -21.95 0.50
C VAL A 82 -7.98 -23.06 -0.14
N ASN A 83 -9.18 -23.31 0.40
CA ASN A 83 -10.09 -24.36 -0.07
C ASN A 83 -11.31 -23.82 -0.84
N LEU A 84 -11.48 -22.51 -0.88
CA LEU A 84 -12.61 -21.85 -1.54
C LEU A 84 -12.52 -21.97 -3.07
N GLU A 85 -13.63 -22.28 -3.72
CA GLU A 85 -13.74 -22.26 -5.18
C GLU A 85 -14.23 -20.88 -5.65
N GLN A 86 -13.89 -20.51 -6.88
CA GLN A 86 -14.41 -19.30 -7.51
C GLN A 86 -15.94 -19.34 -7.65
N PRO A 87 -16.65 -18.20 -7.70
CA PRO A 87 -18.12 -18.17 -7.67
C PRO A 87 -18.78 -18.98 -8.80
N GLY A 88 -18.21 -18.97 -10.01
CA GLY A 88 -18.74 -19.64 -11.20
C GLY A 88 -17.95 -20.87 -11.68
N ALA A 89 -16.87 -21.26 -10.99
CA ALA A 89 -15.98 -22.34 -11.44
C ALA A 89 -15.60 -23.29 -10.29
N SER A 90 -15.01 -24.44 -10.63
CA SER A 90 -14.45 -25.38 -9.65
C SER A 90 -12.96 -25.14 -9.36
N ALA A 91 -12.34 -24.18 -10.05
CA ALA A 91 -10.98 -23.73 -9.76
C ALA A 91 -10.95 -23.00 -8.42
N LEU A 92 -9.83 -23.09 -7.70
CA LEU A 92 -9.67 -22.43 -6.41
C LEU A 92 -9.65 -20.91 -6.56
N PHE A 93 -10.12 -20.21 -5.54
CA PHE A 93 -10.12 -18.75 -5.46
C PHE A 93 -8.70 -18.20 -5.47
N ILE A 94 -7.76 -18.88 -4.80
CA ILE A 94 -6.34 -18.51 -4.76
C ILE A 94 -5.55 -18.93 -6.02
N ALA A 95 -6.22 -19.39 -7.09
CA ALA A 95 -5.52 -19.75 -8.32
C ALA A 95 -4.75 -18.53 -8.88
N PRO A 96 -3.50 -18.68 -9.35
CA PRO A 96 -2.67 -17.55 -9.77
C PRO A 96 -3.32 -16.63 -10.82
N GLU A 97 -3.98 -17.19 -11.82
CA GLU A 97 -4.67 -16.42 -12.86
C GLU A 97 -5.84 -15.60 -12.30
N HIS A 98 -6.53 -16.14 -11.28
CA HIS A 98 -7.62 -15.45 -10.60
C HIS A 98 -7.09 -14.36 -9.67
N MET A 99 -6.00 -14.59 -8.95
CA MET A 99 -5.39 -13.56 -8.09
C MET A 99 -4.78 -12.42 -8.91
N ALA A 100 -4.22 -12.72 -10.09
CA ALA A 100 -3.66 -11.71 -10.99
C ALA A 100 -4.71 -10.77 -11.58
N LYS A 101 -5.99 -11.19 -11.67
CA LYS A 101 -7.12 -10.31 -12.04
C LYS A 101 -7.17 -9.06 -11.15
N TYR A 102 -6.87 -9.20 -9.86
CA TYR A 102 -6.87 -8.09 -8.90
C TYR A 102 -5.48 -7.45 -8.76
N ARG A 103 -4.53 -7.77 -9.64
CA ARG A 103 -3.12 -7.33 -9.61
C ARG A 103 -2.35 -7.69 -8.34
N PHE A 104 -2.78 -8.74 -7.63
CA PHE A 104 -1.92 -9.33 -6.63
C PHE A 104 -0.70 -9.99 -7.27
N LEU A 105 0.46 -9.83 -6.63
CA LEU A 105 1.74 -10.26 -7.16
C LEU A 105 2.01 -11.73 -6.82
N LEU A 106 2.07 -12.56 -7.86
CA LEU A 106 2.11 -14.02 -7.71
C LEU A 106 3.43 -14.53 -7.13
N GLN A 107 3.34 -15.61 -6.36
CA GLN A 107 4.46 -16.23 -5.66
C GLN A 107 4.39 -17.75 -5.74
N GLN A 108 5.55 -18.40 -5.76
CA GLN A 108 5.65 -19.83 -5.53
C GLN A 108 5.50 -20.15 -4.04
N LYS A 109 5.27 -21.43 -3.76
CA LYS A 109 5.31 -21.95 -2.40
C LYS A 109 6.73 -21.83 -1.84
N THR A 110 6.82 -21.28 -0.64
CA THR A 110 8.06 -21.19 0.15
C THR A 110 7.79 -21.71 1.56
N PRO A 111 8.81 -21.97 2.40
CA PRO A 111 8.58 -22.40 3.78
C PRO A 111 7.72 -21.42 4.60
N ASN A 112 7.81 -20.11 4.35
CA ASN A 112 7.00 -19.08 4.99
C ASN A 112 5.70 -18.73 4.24
N ASN A 113 5.44 -19.36 3.09
CA ASN A 113 4.21 -19.24 2.32
C ASN A 113 3.87 -20.61 1.68
N PRO A 114 3.45 -21.60 2.49
CA PRO A 114 3.25 -22.98 2.03
C PRO A 114 2.09 -23.12 1.02
N ASP A 115 1.20 -22.14 0.96
CA ASP A 115 0.05 -22.11 0.06
C ASP A 115 0.35 -21.42 -1.27
N GLY A 116 1.46 -20.67 -1.37
CA GLY A 116 1.79 -19.89 -2.56
C GLY A 116 0.85 -18.70 -2.74
N LEU A 117 0.40 -18.10 -1.62
CA LEU A 117 -0.40 -16.89 -1.65
C LEU A 117 0.40 -15.72 -2.24
N PRO A 118 -0.25 -14.73 -2.85
CA PRO A 118 0.44 -13.57 -3.39
C PRO A 118 1.24 -12.78 -2.33
N VAL A 119 2.17 -11.94 -2.79
CA VAL A 119 2.90 -11.01 -1.94
C VAL A 119 1.94 -10.24 -1.03
N GLY A 120 2.23 -10.23 0.26
CA GLY A 120 1.46 -9.50 1.26
C GLY A 120 0.30 -10.26 1.89
N PHE A 121 0.12 -11.55 1.62
CA PHE A 121 -0.79 -12.41 2.38
C PHE A 121 -0.02 -13.17 3.47
N ALA A 122 -0.16 -12.75 4.72
CA ALA A 122 0.52 -13.40 5.85
C ALA A 122 -0.47 -14.16 6.74
N GLN A 123 0.02 -15.24 7.35
CA GLN A 123 -0.72 -16.01 8.32
C GLN A 123 -0.60 -15.39 9.71
N HIS A 124 -1.72 -15.27 10.42
CA HIS A 124 -1.82 -14.92 11.83
C HIS A 124 -2.68 -15.98 12.52
N GLU A 125 -2.08 -16.79 13.39
CA GLU A 125 -2.71 -17.98 13.97
C GLU A 125 -3.36 -18.85 12.86
N ASP A 126 -4.67 -19.09 12.93
CA ASP A 126 -5.43 -19.88 11.95
C ASP A 126 -6.06 -19.02 10.83
N SER A 127 -5.75 -17.72 10.79
CA SER A 127 -6.25 -16.76 9.80
C SER A 127 -5.16 -16.32 8.83
N VAL A 128 -5.58 -15.78 7.69
CA VAL A 128 -4.73 -15.05 6.76
C VAL A 128 -5.25 -13.62 6.67
N GLY A 129 -4.34 -12.67 6.60
CA GLY A 129 -4.62 -11.26 6.41
C GLY A 129 -3.68 -10.60 5.42
N LEU A 130 -3.92 -9.32 5.15
CA LEU A 130 -3.06 -8.52 4.28
C LEU A 130 -2.02 -7.76 5.10
N THR A 131 -0.83 -7.64 4.54
CA THR A 131 0.29 -6.87 5.11
C THR A 131 0.62 -5.65 4.26
N CYS A 132 1.52 -4.79 4.77
CA CYS A 132 2.05 -3.64 4.03
C CYS A 132 2.51 -4.03 2.61
N ALA A 133 3.11 -5.22 2.43
CA ALA A 133 3.65 -5.65 1.16
C ALA A 133 2.59 -5.82 0.05
N ALA A 134 1.31 -6.08 0.40
CA ALA A 134 0.23 -6.20 -0.58
C ALA A 134 -0.03 -4.88 -1.31
N CYS A 135 -0.02 -3.77 -0.56
CA CYS A 135 -0.29 -2.42 -1.08
C CYS A 135 0.97 -1.70 -1.56
N HIS A 136 2.12 -2.06 -1.01
CA HIS A 136 3.39 -1.34 -1.18
C HIS A 136 4.48 -2.17 -1.87
N THR A 137 4.08 -3.09 -2.74
CA THR A 137 4.99 -3.73 -3.71
C THR A 137 4.38 -3.61 -5.09
N GLY A 138 5.09 -2.95 -6.01
CA GLY A 138 4.63 -2.69 -7.36
C GLY A 138 5.23 -3.65 -8.39
N GLN A 139 4.61 -3.71 -9.57
CA GLN A 139 5.20 -4.40 -10.72
C GLN A 139 4.97 -3.59 -11.99
N ILE A 140 6.01 -3.54 -12.82
CA ILE A 140 6.02 -2.88 -14.11
C ILE A 140 6.46 -3.91 -15.15
N ASN A 141 5.78 -4.00 -16.30
CA ASN A 141 6.15 -4.85 -17.41
C ASN A 141 6.67 -4.01 -18.58
N TYR A 142 7.79 -4.43 -19.17
CA TYR A 142 8.31 -3.83 -20.39
C TYR A 142 8.95 -4.89 -21.27
N LYS A 143 8.49 -4.99 -22.53
CA LYS A 143 9.02 -5.94 -23.53
C LYS A 143 9.13 -7.39 -23.01
N GLY A 144 8.12 -7.85 -22.28
CA GLY A 144 8.06 -9.20 -21.72
C GLY A 144 8.92 -9.44 -20.48
N THR A 145 9.52 -8.39 -19.90
CA THR A 145 10.21 -8.43 -18.60
C THR A 145 9.37 -7.72 -17.56
N ALA A 146 8.97 -8.44 -16.52
CA ALA A 146 8.38 -7.88 -15.31
C ALA A 146 9.49 -7.42 -14.35
N MET A 147 9.36 -6.21 -13.82
CA MET A 147 10.20 -5.64 -12.78
C MET A 147 9.33 -5.52 -11.53
N ARG A 148 9.64 -6.28 -10.48
CA ARG A 148 8.98 -6.11 -9.18
C ARG A 148 9.80 -5.15 -8.34
N ILE A 149 9.11 -4.15 -7.78
CA ILE A 149 9.70 -2.98 -7.14
C ILE A 149 9.19 -2.92 -5.70
N ASP A 150 10.10 -3.13 -4.76
CA ASP A 150 9.80 -3.13 -3.34
C ASP A 150 9.55 -1.68 -2.86
N GLY A 151 8.48 -1.46 -2.10
CA GLY A 151 8.06 -0.13 -1.64
C GLY A 151 7.32 0.72 -2.68
N ALA A 152 7.09 0.22 -3.89
CA ALA A 152 6.28 0.90 -4.92
C ALA A 152 4.78 0.71 -4.69
N PRO A 153 3.91 1.60 -5.21
CA PRO A 153 2.47 1.43 -5.09
C PRO A 153 2.05 0.21 -5.90
N ALA A 154 1.32 -0.70 -5.27
CA ALA A 154 0.70 -1.81 -5.96
C ALA A 154 -0.49 -1.32 -6.80
N LEU A 155 -0.80 -1.99 -7.91
CA LEU A 155 -2.02 -1.74 -8.69
C LEU A 155 -3.21 -2.57 -8.22
N ILE A 156 -3.21 -3.03 -6.96
CA ILE A 156 -4.24 -3.96 -6.46
C ILE A 156 -5.64 -3.34 -6.55
N ASP A 157 -6.62 -4.17 -6.91
CA ASP A 157 -8.06 -3.83 -6.85
C ASP A 157 -8.69 -4.52 -5.64
N MET A 158 -8.55 -3.87 -4.49
CA MET A 158 -9.02 -4.37 -3.20
C MET A 158 -10.55 -4.49 -3.10
N PRO A 159 -11.34 -3.50 -3.54
CA PRO A 159 -12.80 -3.60 -3.46
C PRO A 159 -13.36 -4.79 -4.25
N THR A 160 -12.90 -4.98 -5.49
CA THR A 160 -13.38 -6.11 -6.30
C THR A 160 -12.92 -7.45 -5.74
N PHE A 161 -11.69 -7.54 -5.21
CA PHE A 161 -11.22 -8.75 -4.53
C PHE A 161 -12.12 -9.15 -3.35
N LEU A 162 -12.48 -8.19 -2.48
CA LEU A 162 -13.32 -8.46 -1.32
C LEU A 162 -14.77 -8.78 -1.69
N ALA A 163 -15.30 -8.15 -2.74
CA ALA A 163 -16.62 -8.47 -3.28
C ALA A 163 -16.67 -9.88 -3.88
N ASP A 164 -15.65 -10.26 -4.66
CA ASP A 164 -15.59 -11.60 -5.26
C ASP A 164 -15.31 -12.69 -4.21
N LEU A 165 -14.57 -12.36 -3.12
CA LEU A 165 -14.39 -13.26 -1.97
C LEU A 165 -15.72 -13.50 -1.23
N GLU A 166 -16.53 -12.46 -1.03
CA GLU A 166 -17.89 -12.58 -0.50
C GLU A 166 -18.76 -13.46 -1.40
N ALA A 167 -18.78 -13.18 -2.70
CA ALA A 167 -19.56 -13.93 -3.68
C ALA A 167 -19.14 -15.41 -3.74
N ALA A 168 -17.84 -15.71 -3.65
CA ALA A 168 -17.32 -17.07 -3.64
C ALA A 168 -17.75 -17.84 -2.38
N THR A 169 -17.71 -17.16 -1.23
CA THR A 169 -18.14 -17.71 0.07
C THR A 169 -19.64 -18.02 0.04
N ARG A 170 -20.46 -17.06 -0.44
CA ARG A 170 -21.91 -17.23 -0.62
C ARG A 170 -22.25 -18.37 -1.57
N ALA A 171 -21.64 -18.39 -2.76
CA ALA A 171 -21.87 -19.44 -3.75
C ALA A 171 -21.52 -20.84 -3.22
N THR A 172 -20.50 -20.94 -2.35
CA THR A 172 -20.12 -22.21 -1.72
C THR A 172 -21.17 -22.69 -0.73
N LEU A 173 -21.80 -21.80 0.04
CA LEU A 173 -22.89 -22.14 0.97
C LEU A 173 -24.20 -22.49 0.25
N GLU A 174 -24.50 -21.83 -0.87
CA GLU A 174 -25.76 -22.01 -1.62
C GLU A 174 -25.74 -23.24 -2.54
N ASP A 175 -24.58 -23.61 -3.09
CA ASP A 175 -24.42 -24.78 -3.96
C ASP A 175 -23.95 -26.01 -3.14
N LYS A 176 -24.88 -26.96 -2.94
CA LYS A 176 -24.61 -28.23 -2.23
C LYS A 176 -23.41 -29.02 -2.78
N ALA A 177 -23.19 -28.98 -4.10
CA ALA A 177 -22.07 -29.68 -4.72
C ALA A 177 -20.74 -28.96 -4.43
N LYS A 178 -20.73 -27.62 -4.40
CA LYS A 178 -19.57 -26.83 -3.96
C LYS A 178 -19.28 -27.04 -2.49
N LEU A 179 -20.28 -26.93 -1.62
CA LEU A 179 -20.13 -27.15 -0.18
C LEU A 179 -19.52 -28.53 0.10
N LYS A 180 -20.02 -29.58 -0.54
CA LYS A 180 -19.46 -30.94 -0.39
C LYS A 180 -17.99 -31.03 -0.80
N ARG A 181 -17.57 -30.33 -1.86
CA ARG A 181 -16.16 -30.29 -2.28
C ARG A 181 -15.32 -29.47 -1.30
N PHE A 182 -15.84 -28.34 -0.83
CA PHE A 182 -15.20 -27.51 0.18
C PHE A 182 -14.95 -28.29 1.47
N VAL A 183 -15.99 -28.91 2.05
CA VAL A 183 -15.89 -29.75 3.27
C VAL A 183 -14.86 -30.85 3.09
N LYS A 184 -14.86 -31.53 1.94
CA LYS A 184 -13.87 -32.57 1.63
C LYS A 184 -12.43 -32.04 1.61
N ARG A 185 -12.19 -30.83 1.09
CA ARG A 185 -10.84 -30.22 1.06
C ARG A 185 -10.42 -29.68 2.42
N HIS A 186 -11.34 -29.03 3.12
CA HIS A 186 -11.16 -28.49 4.47
C HIS A 186 -10.75 -29.59 5.48
N GLY A 187 -11.21 -30.83 5.28
CA GLY A 187 -10.73 -31.99 6.02
C GLY A 187 -11.26 -32.12 7.46
N GLY A 188 -12.15 -31.22 7.89
CA GLY A 188 -12.85 -31.24 9.18
C GLY A 188 -14.30 -31.75 9.09
N GLU A 189 -15.03 -31.64 10.21
CA GLU A 189 -16.45 -31.96 10.27
C GLU A 189 -17.29 -31.01 9.41
N GLU A 190 -18.33 -31.52 8.75
CA GLU A 190 -19.18 -30.72 7.85
C GLU A 190 -19.77 -29.48 8.54
N ALA A 191 -20.22 -29.65 9.79
CA ALA A 191 -20.77 -28.57 10.59
C ALA A 191 -19.74 -27.46 10.90
N GLU A 192 -18.48 -27.83 11.13
CA GLU A 192 -17.40 -26.87 11.42
C GLU A 192 -17.03 -26.07 10.17
N ALA A 193 -16.85 -26.77 9.05
CA ALA A 193 -16.55 -26.16 7.76
C ALA A 193 -17.65 -25.18 7.32
N GLN A 194 -18.92 -25.57 7.48
CA GLN A 194 -20.05 -24.71 7.16
C GLN A 194 -20.10 -23.50 8.10
N ALA A 195 -19.90 -23.69 9.40
CA ALA A 195 -19.90 -22.58 10.36
C ALA A 195 -18.74 -21.59 10.11
N ALA A 196 -17.59 -22.07 9.64
CA ALA A 196 -16.48 -21.20 9.22
C ALA A 196 -16.83 -20.35 7.99
N LEU A 197 -17.51 -20.94 7.00
CA LEU A 197 -18.03 -20.20 5.83
C LEU A 197 -19.09 -19.18 6.24
N GLU A 198 -20.05 -19.54 7.09
CA GLU A 198 -21.12 -18.65 7.56
C GLU A 198 -20.56 -17.45 8.32
N ARG A 199 -19.60 -17.65 9.23
CA ARG A 199 -18.92 -16.56 9.93
C ARG A 199 -18.13 -15.66 8.97
N SER A 200 -17.43 -16.25 8.01
CA SER A 200 -16.66 -15.51 7.01
C SER A 200 -17.57 -14.67 6.11
N LEU A 201 -18.70 -15.25 5.66
CA LEU A 201 -19.69 -14.54 4.85
C LEU A 201 -20.30 -13.37 5.61
N ALA A 202 -20.74 -13.59 6.85
CA ALA A 202 -21.33 -12.53 7.67
C ALA A 202 -20.35 -11.37 7.90
N TRP A 203 -19.08 -11.68 8.13
CA TRP A 203 -18.04 -10.66 8.27
C TRP A 203 -17.81 -9.90 6.97
N LEU A 204 -17.70 -10.59 5.82
CA LEU A 204 -17.50 -9.99 4.49
C LEU A 204 -18.67 -9.08 4.10
N GLU A 205 -19.91 -9.53 4.29
CA GLU A 205 -21.11 -8.74 4.04
C GLU A 205 -21.15 -7.45 4.87
N ILE A 206 -20.77 -7.53 6.15
CA ILE A 206 -20.68 -6.36 7.03
C ILE A 206 -19.58 -5.43 6.51
N TYR A 207 -18.39 -5.95 6.24
CA TYR A 207 -17.25 -5.15 5.81
C TYR A 207 -17.53 -4.44 4.48
N ASN A 208 -18.04 -5.15 3.48
CA ASN A 208 -18.33 -4.60 2.16
C ASN A 208 -19.46 -3.56 2.21
N ARG A 209 -20.53 -3.83 2.99
CA ARG A 209 -21.61 -2.86 3.19
C ARG A 209 -21.13 -1.58 3.87
N MET A 210 -20.32 -1.70 4.93
CA MET A 210 -19.80 -0.52 5.65
C MET A 210 -18.88 0.35 4.79
N ASN A 211 -18.23 -0.21 3.78
CA ASN A 211 -17.30 0.50 2.90
C ASN A 211 -17.85 0.71 1.49
N THR A 212 -19.17 0.74 1.34
CA THR A 212 -19.81 1.12 0.08
C THR A 212 -19.60 2.63 -0.15
N THR A 213 -19.24 3.00 -1.37
CA THR A 213 -19.06 4.39 -1.79
C THR A 213 -19.50 4.58 -3.23
N GLU A 214 -19.96 5.79 -3.57
CA GLU A 214 -20.23 6.22 -4.93
C GLU A 214 -18.93 6.49 -5.72
N THR A 215 -17.84 6.86 -5.03
CA THR A 215 -16.52 7.06 -5.64
C THR A 215 -15.74 5.74 -5.67
N VAL A 216 -15.82 5.03 -6.81
CA VAL A 216 -15.12 3.74 -6.97
C VAL A 216 -13.61 3.93 -6.86
N GLU A 217 -12.99 3.24 -5.90
CA GLU A 217 -11.56 3.37 -5.60
C GLU A 217 -10.68 2.78 -6.73
N GLY A 218 -11.00 1.56 -7.20
CA GLY A 218 -10.38 0.92 -8.36
C GLY A 218 -8.94 0.43 -8.13
N PHE A 219 -8.19 0.26 -9.23
CA PHE A 219 -6.84 -0.29 -9.22
C PHE A 219 -5.82 0.72 -8.67
N GLY A 220 -5.05 0.28 -7.68
CA GLY A 220 -3.93 1.05 -7.10
C GLY A 220 -4.31 2.22 -6.21
N ARG A 221 -5.59 2.30 -5.82
CA ARG A 221 -6.11 3.34 -4.94
C ARG A 221 -7.10 2.76 -3.94
N LEU A 222 -7.15 3.39 -2.76
CA LEU A 222 -8.04 3.03 -1.68
C LEU A 222 -8.22 4.25 -0.78
N ASP A 223 -9.43 4.53 -0.29
CA ASP A 223 -9.62 5.44 0.84
C ASP A 223 -9.31 4.66 2.13
N ALA A 224 -8.03 4.42 2.33
CA ALA A 224 -7.52 3.64 3.46
C ALA A 224 -7.91 4.29 4.80
N ILE A 225 -7.92 5.62 4.88
CA ILE A 225 -8.30 6.35 6.09
C ILE A 225 -9.79 6.17 6.38
N GLY A 226 -10.67 6.38 5.39
CA GLY A 226 -12.11 6.14 5.53
C GLY A 226 -12.42 4.71 5.99
N ARG A 227 -11.73 3.72 5.41
CA ARG A 227 -11.84 2.31 5.80
C ARG A 227 -11.31 2.02 7.21
N ILE A 228 -10.20 2.65 7.62
CA ILE A 228 -9.70 2.58 9.01
C ILE A 228 -10.76 3.14 9.96
N VAL A 229 -11.33 4.31 9.64
CA VAL A 229 -12.39 4.92 10.46
C VAL A 229 -13.59 3.99 10.56
N ASN A 230 -14.05 3.39 9.46
CA ASN A 230 -15.14 2.40 9.49
C ASN A 230 -14.81 1.16 10.32
N ALA A 231 -13.57 0.68 10.30
CA ALA A 231 -13.14 -0.38 11.20
C ALA A 231 -13.24 0.07 12.67
N THR A 232 -12.80 1.28 13.02
CA THR A 232 -12.92 1.82 14.38
C THR A 232 -14.38 1.94 14.82
N ILE A 233 -15.28 2.40 13.95
CA ILE A 233 -16.73 2.49 14.21
C ILE A 233 -17.31 1.11 14.49
N ARG A 234 -16.92 0.08 13.74
CA ARG A 234 -17.39 -1.30 13.97
C ARG A 234 -17.06 -1.79 15.37
N PHE A 235 -15.86 -1.48 15.89
CA PHE A 235 -15.46 -1.90 17.23
C PHE A 235 -16.12 -1.10 18.35
N THR A 236 -16.47 0.17 18.11
CA THR A 236 -16.95 1.08 19.17
C THR A 236 -18.45 1.25 19.19
N SER A 237 -19.08 1.33 18.02
CA SER A 237 -20.48 1.74 17.84
C SER A 237 -21.30 0.70 17.07
N GLY A 238 -20.64 -0.24 16.38
CA GLY A 238 -21.29 -1.33 15.65
C GLY A 238 -21.51 -1.04 14.16
N PRO A 239 -21.85 -2.08 13.37
CA PRO A 239 -21.82 -2.05 11.91
C PRO A 239 -23.01 -1.34 11.23
N GLN A 240 -23.93 -0.80 12.02
CA GLN A 240 -25.02 0.06 11.54
C GLN A 240 -24.60 1.52 11.32
N HIS A 241 -23.40 1.89 11.80
CA HIS A 241 -22.79 3.19 11.58
C HIS A 241 -21.59 3.03 10.65
N ALA A 242 -21.43 3.95 9.71
CA ALA A 242 -20.26 4.05 8.83
C ALA A 242 -20.18 5.47 8.28
N ILE A 243 -18.98 5.88 7.86
CA ILE A 243 -18.79 6.99 6.94
C ILE A 243 -18.59 6.44 5.53
N GLU A 244 -18.84 7.26 4.52
CA GLU A 244 -18.53 6.90 3.15
C GLU A 244 -17.02 7.08 2.87
N PRO A 245 -16.30 6.03 2.43
CA PRO A 245 -14.89 6.12 2.06
C PRO A 245 -14.74 6.67 0.63
N ASN A 246 -15.11 7.94 0.40
CA ASN A 246 -15.24 8.55 -0.93
C ASN A 246 -13.99 9.28 -1.44
N ALA A 247 -12.84 9.17 -0.75
CA ALA A 247 -11.62 9.88 -1.10
C ALA A 247 -10.44 8.94 -1.40
N PRO A 248 -10.49 8.15 -2.50
CA PRO A 248 -9.44 7.19 -2.82
C PRO A 248 -8.08 7.86 -3.01
N ALA A 249 -7.08 7.36 -2.27
CA ALA A 249 -5.69 7.75 -2.41
C ALA A 249 -4.84 6.60 -2.97
N SER A 250 -3.83 6.93 -3.76
CA SER A 250 -2.80 5.98 -4.17
C SER A 250 -1.95 5.55 -2.96
N PHE A 251 -1.41 4.34 -2.98
CA PHE A 251 -0.54 3.88 -1.90
C PHE A 251 0.78 4.68 -1.86
N PRO A 252 1.16 5.30 -0.72
CA PRO A 252 2.43 6.01 -0.62
C PRO A 252 3.65 5.09 -0.82
N LEU A 253 4.78 5.62 -1.29
CA LEU A 253 6.00 4.82 -1.47
C LEU A 253 6.70 4.60 -0.12
N LEU A 254 7.19 3.37 0.12
CA LEU A 254 7.85 3.00 1.38
C LEU A 254 9.36 3.19 1.40
N TRP A 255 10.02 3.26 0.24
CA TRP A 255 11.44 3.60 0.25
C TRP A 255 11.62 4.99 0.86
N ASP A 256 12.60 5.07 1.75
CA ASP A 256 12.91 6.21 2.61
C ASP A 256 11.79 6.61 3.60
N ALA A 257 10.64 5.93 3.66
CA ALA A 257 9.57 6.30 4.58
C ALA A 257 10.01 6.30 6.05
N PRO A 258 10.79 5.32 6.56
CA PRO A 258 11.32 5.37 7.92
C PRO A 258 12.31 6.52 8.18
N ARG A 259 12.87 7.11 7.11
CA ARG A 259 13.87 8.19 7.18
C ARG A 259 13.26 9.58 7.13
N HIS A 260 11.94 9.67 6.96
CA HIS A 260 11.24 10.94 7.03
C HIS A 260 10.99 11.37 8.48
N ASP A 261 10.86 12.67 8.73
CA ASP A 261 10.26 13.15 9.99
C ASP A 261 8.76 12.90 10.04
N TYR A 262 8.05 13.16 8.93
CA TYR A 262 6.60 12.96 8.78
C TYR A 262 6.24 12.16 7.51
N VAL A 263 5.23 11.29 7.63
CA VAL A 263 4.74 10.43 6.55
C VAL A 263 3.21 10.52 6.37
N GLN A 264 2.69 9.65 5.49
CA GLN A 264 1.36 9.70 4.89
C GLN A 264 1.18 10.91 3.95
N TRP A 265 0.14 10.87 3.11
CA TRP A 265 -0.11 11.93 2.14
C TRP A 265 -0.27 13.30 2.80
N ALA A 266 -1.03 13.38 3.89
CA ALA A 266 -1.23 14.64 4.61
C ALA A 266 -0.10 15.01 5.59
N GLY A 267 0.96 14.20 5.68
CA GLY A 267 2.13 14.51 6.51
C GLY A 267 1.80 14.70 8.00
N PHE A 268 0.85 13.92 8.54
CA PHE A 268 0.41 14.07 9.92
C PHE A 268 1.00 13.05 10.89
N SER A 269 1.56 11.94 10.39
CA SER A 269 2.13 10.88 11.22
C SER A 269 3.64 11.09 11.38
N PRO A 270 4.14 11.39 12.60
CA PRO A 270 5.57 11.50 12.86
C PRO A 270 6.24 10.12 12.93
N ASN A 271 7.51 10.03 12.54
CA ASN A 271 8.36 8.87 12.82
C ASN A 271 9.10 8.95 14.17
N ALA A 272 9.07 10.11 14.83
CA ALA A 272 9.70 10.32 16.13
C ALA A 272 9.05 9.48 17.25
N GLY A 273 9.85 9.09 18.24
CA GLY A 273 9.39 8.30 19.39
C GLY A 273 8.78 6.96 18.96
N ALA A 274 7.57 6.65 19.45
CA ALA A 274 6.81 5.47 19.02
C ALA A 274 5.90 5.75 17.81
N GLY A 275 6.10 6.87 17.10
CA GLY A 275 5.20 7.35 16.06
C GLY A 275 5.06 6.40 14.86
N SER A 276 6.15 5.80 14.39
CA SER A 276 6.12 4.80 13.32
C SER A 276 5.32 3.55 13.70
N LEU A 277 5.54 3.04 14.91
CA LEU A 277 4.77 1.90 15.44
C LEU A 277 3.29 2.26 15.59
N GLY A 278 2.96 3.44 16.11
CA GLY A 278 1.58 3.90 16.24
C GLY A 278 0.86 4.03 14.90
N ARG A 279 1.53 4.62 13.90
CA ARG A 279 1.01 4.68 12.53
C ARG A 279 0.68 3.28 12.00
N ASN A 280 1.66 2.37 12.06
CA ASN A 280 1.51 1.03 11.48
C ASN A 280 0.47 0.19 12.26
N VAL A 281 0.36 0.35 13.59
CA VAL A 281 -0.72 -0.27 14.38
C VAL A 281 -2.09 0.28 13.98
N GLY A 282 -2.20 1.60 13.77
CA GLY A 282 -3.42 2.23 13.26
C GLY A 282 -3.83 1.70 11.87
N GLU A 283 -2.85 1.42 11.01
CA GLU A 283 -3.09 0.76 9.72
C GLU A 283 -3.57 -0.68 9.90
N VAL A 284 -2.96 -1.49 10.78
CA VAL A 284 -3.41 -2.86 11.08
C VAL A 284 -4.85 -2.87 11.57
N ILE A 285 -5.27 -1.91 12.39
CA ILE A 285 -6.66 -1.77 12.84
C ILE A 285 -7.63 -1.64 11.65
N GLY A 286 -7.25 -0.91 10.59
CA GLY A 286 -8.04 -0.83 9.36
C GLY A 286 -7.89 -2.01 8.42
N VAL A 287 -6.70 -2.61 8.36
CA VAL A 287 -6.38 -3.78 7.53
C VAL A 287 -6.62 -5.06 8.35
N PHE A 288 -7.88 -5.22 8.74
CA PHE A 288 -8.45 -6.45 9.31
C PHE A 288 -7.87 -6.90 10.66
N GLY A 289 -7.23 -6.02 11.43
CA GLY A 289 -6.91 -6.30 12.82
C GLY A 289 -8.17 -6.42 13.70
N THR A 290 -8.00 -6.94 14.91
CA THR A 290 -9.08 -7.02 15.92
C THR A 290 -8.70 -6.28 17.18
N LEU A 291 -9.72 -5.75 17.88
CA LEU A 291 -9.60 -5.01 19.12
C LEU A 291 -10.67 -5.47 20.09
N ASP A 292 -10.28 -5.72 21.34
CA ASP A 292 -11.19 -5.89 22.47
C ASP A 292 -11.30 -4.56 23.22
N ILE A 293 -12.32 -3.78 22.85
CA ILE A 293 -12.53 -2.43 23.38
C ILE A 293 -13.41 -2.50 24.62
N LYS A 294 -12.97 -1.79 25.66
CA LYS A 294 -13.75 -1.54 26.88
C LYS A 294 -13.81 -0.04 27.18
N ARG A 295 -14.92 0.38 27.77
CA ARG A 295 -15.01 1.70 28.41
C ARG A 295 -14.06 1.74 29.60
N TYR A 296 -13.33 2.82 29.75
CA TYR A 296 -12.43 3.06 30.88
C TYR A 296 -12.80 4.39 31.56
N THR A 297 -12.92 4.38 32.88
CA THR A 297 -13.34 5.56 33.67
C THR A 297 -12.24 6.07 34.59
N THR A 298 -11.09 5.38 34.62
CA THR A 298 -9.90 5.77 35.40
C THR A 298 -8.66 5.78 34.51
N GLU A 299 -7.63 6.52 34.91
CA GLU A 299 -6.36 6.52 34.18
C GLU A 299 -5.68 5.15 34.15
N ASP A 300 -5.82 4.37 35.23
CA ASP A 300 -5.19 3.05 35.31
C ASP A 300 -5.86 2.06 34.36
N ASP A 301 -7.19 2.10 34.24
CA ASP A 301 -7.92 1.32 33.24
C ASP A 301 -7.52 1.71 31.82
N ALA A 302 -7.32 3.01 31.60
CA ALA A 302 -6.87 3.54 30.32
C ALA A 302 -5.45 3.05 29.99
N LYS A 303 -4.52 3.06 30.96
CA LYS A 303 -3.13 2.61 30.83
C LYS A 303 -3.00 1.09 30.64
N ALA A 304 -3.97 0.30 31.07
CA ALA A 304 -4.00 -1.14 30.82
C ALA A 304 -4.10 -1.49 29.32
N GLY A 305 -4.64 -0.57 28.50
CA GLY A 305 -4.73 -0.73 27.06
C GLY A 305 -5.79 -1.73 26.58
N TYR A 306 -5.78 -1.98 25.27
CA TYR A 306 -6.67 -2.94 24.60
C TYR A 306 -5.90 -4.17 24.15
N LYS A 307 -6.50 -5.35 24.37
CA LYS A 307 -6.04 -6.56 23.69
C LYS A 307 -6.36 -6.41 22.20
N SER A 308 -5.40 -6.75 21.35
CA SER A 308 -5.57 -6.71 19.90
C SER A 308 -4.83 -7.87 19.26
N SER A 309 -5.10 -8.11 17.98
CA SER A 309 -4.29 -9.02 17.16
C SER A 309 -2.99 -8.37 16.64
N ALA A 310 -2.82 -7.05 16.76
CA ALA A 310 -1.66 -6.36 16.17
C ALA A 310 -0.33 -6.87 16.72
N GLU A 311 0.60 -7.24 15.84
CA GLU A 311 1.89 -7.84 16.25
C GLU A 311 3.00 -6.78 16.39
N GLY A 312 2.96 -6.01 17.48
CA GLY A 312 3.83 -4.83 17.64
C GLY A 312 5.34 -5.07 17.50
N GLN A 313 5.83 -6.25 17.90
CA GLN A 313 7.26 -6.60 17.70
C GLN A 313 7.60 -6.85 16.23
N SER A 314 6.70 -7.50 15.50
CA SER A 314 6.87 -7.76 14.08
C SER A 314 6.76 -6.46 13.28
N ILE A 315 5.76 -5.62 13.61
CA ILE A 315 5.59 -4.29 13.01
C ILE A 315 6.83 -3.41 13.22
N ALA A 316 7.41 -3.41 14.42
CA ALA A 316 8.66 -2.70 14.68
C ALA A 316 9.84 -3.25 13.85
N ALA A 317 9.94 -4.58 13.71
CA ALA A 317 10.96 -5.20 12.87
C ALA A 317 10.77 -4.85 11.39
N MET A 318 9.53 -4.72 10.90
CA MET A 318 9.24 -4.34 9.52
C MET A 318 9.70 -2.91 9.25
N GLU A 319 9.47 -1.98 10.18
CA GLU A 319 9.98 -0.61 10.10
C GLU A 319 11.53 -0.56 10.06
N GLU A 320 12.18 -1.41 10.86
CA GLU A 320 13.65 -1.55 10.88
C GLU A 320 14.20 -2.08 9.55
N SER A 321 13.52 -3.06 8.92
CA SER A 321 13.92 -3.56 7.60
C SER A 321 13.75 -2.51 6.50
N LEU A 322 12.66 -1.73 6.55
CA LEU A 322 12.42 -0.62 5.62
C LEU A 322 13.50 0.47 5.68
N TRP A 323 14.27 0.57 6.76
CA TRP A 323 15.38 1.53 6.87
C TRP A 323 16.43 1.38 5.77
N ASN A 324 16.65 0.13 5.35
CA ASN A 324 17.62 -0.26 4.35
C ASN A 324 17.04 -0.28 2.94
N LEU A 325 15.71 -0.16 2.80
CA LEU A 325 15.06 -0.09 1.50
C LEU A 325 15.40 1.24 0.82
N GLN A 326 16.05 1.14 -0.34
CA GLN A 326 16.41 2.28 -1.16
C GLN A 326 15.40 2.48 -2.30
N SER A 327 15.35 3.70 -2.86
CA SER A 327 14.56 3.94 -4.07
C SER A 327 15.10 3.11 -5.25
N PRO A 328 14.23 2.71 -6.19
CA PRO A 328 14.67 2.03 -7.39
C PRO A 328 15.41 2.99 -8.33
N VAL A 329 16.55 2.56 -8.86
CA VAL A 329 17.26 3.26 -9.95
C VAL A 329 16.68 2.82 -11.28
N TRP A 330 16.59 3.73 -12.26
CA TRP A 330 16.16 3.41 -13.62
C TRP A 330 17.05 2.29 -14.23
N PRO A 331 16.49 1.10 -14.51
CA PRO A 331 17.27 -0.05 -14.96
C PRO A 331 17.52 -0.01 -16.47
N GLU A 332 18.63 0.61 -16.90
CA GLU A 332 18.99 0.73 -18.33
C GLU A 332 19.31 -0.60 -19.02
N ASP A 333 19.42 -1.70 -18.27
CA ASP A 333 19.52 -3.06 -18.80
C ASP A 333 18.16 -3.64 -19.24
N VAL A 334 17.05 -3.04 -18.78
CA VAL A 334 15.67 -3.42 -19.13
C VAL A 334 14.96 -2.30 -19.88
N LEU A 335 14.99 -1.08 -19.36
CA LEU A 335 14.40 0.12 -19.95
C LEU A 335 15.36 0.81 -20.92
N PRO A 336 14.87 1.67 -21.83
CA PRO A 336 15.74 2.46 -22.70
C PRO A 336 16.80 3.25 -21.90
N PRO A 337 18.02 3.37 -22.43
CA PRO A 337 19.07 4.14 -21.77
C PRO A 337 18.65 5.61 -21.66
N ILE A 338 19.09 6.26 -20.58
CA ILE A 338 18.79 7.67 -20.35
C ILE A 338 19.64 8.53 -21.30
N ASP A 339 19.02 9.48 -22.00
CA ASP A 339 19.74 10.51 -22.73
C ASP A 339 20.37 11.50 -21.73
N ARG A 340 21.64 11.28 -21.43
CA ARG A 340 22.40 12.08 -20.47
C ARG A 340 22.53 13.55 -20.87
N ALA A 341 22.59 13.84 -22.17
CA ALA A 341 22.71 15.22 -22.64
C ALA A 341 21.39 15.97 -22.44
N LEU A 342 20.26 15.29 -22.69
CA LEU A 342 18.93 15.84 -22.44
C LEU A 342 18.63 15.95 -20.94
N ALA A 343 18.97 14.95 -20.13
CA ALA A 343 18.83 15.01 -18.67
C ALA A 343 19.63 16.17 -18.05
N ALA A 344 20.85 16.43 -18.55
CA ALA A 344 21.66 17.57 -18.10
C ALA A 344 21.02 18.93 -18.42
N LYS A 345 20.21 19.03 -19.49
CA LYS A 345 19.38 20.23 -19.74
C LYS A 345 18.20 20.33 -18.77
N GLY A 346 17.67 19.19 -18.31
CA GLY A 346 16.55 19.11 -17.38
C GLY A 346 16.89 19.46 -15.93
N GLU A 347 18.12 19.17 -15.50
CA GLU A 347 18.60 19.46 -14.14
C GLU A 347 18.37 20.92 -13.68
N PRO A 348 18.77 21.97 -14.43
CA PRO A 348 18.49 23.34 -14.02
C PRO A 348 16.99 23.69 -14.01
N LEU A 349 16.18 23.03 -14.85
CA LEU A 349 14.72 23.19 -14.84
C LEU A 349 14.12 22.59 -13.56
N TYR A 350 14.60 21.44 -13.13
CA TYR A 350 14.21 20.85 -11.85
C TYR A 350 14.56 21.77 -10.67
N ALA A 351 15.77 22.35 -10.69
CA ALA A 351 16.21 23.28 -9.67
C ALA A 351 15.29 24.52 -9.58
N ALA A 352 14.81 25.02 -10.72
CA ALA A 352 13.93 26.18 -10.79
C ALA A 352 12.46 25.86 -10.42
N GLU A 353 11.94 24.74 -10.90
CA GLU A 353 10.50 24.44 -10.86
C GLU A 353 10.10 23.48 -9.73
N CYS A 354 11.01 22.64 -9.23
CA CYS A 354 10.67 21.50 -8.38
C CYS A 354 11.38 21.52 -7.02
N ALA A 355 12.66 21.89 -6.98
CA ALA A 355 13.53 21.69 -5.82
C ALA A 355 13.13 22.46 -4.56
N SER A 356 12.28 23.49 -4.68
CA SER A 356 11.75 24.24 -3.52
C SER A 356 10.80 23.40 -2.64
N CYS A 357 10.15 22.38 -3.21
CA CYS A 357 9.25 21.47 -2.49
C CYS A 357 9.79 20.04 -2.50
N HIS A 358 10.45 19.63 -3.58
CA HIS A 358 10.95 18.28 -3.80
C HIS A 358 12.47 18.22 -3.64
N THR A 359 12.93 18.06 -2.41
CA THR A 359 14.37 17.98 -2.11
C THR A 359 15.03 16.80 -2.84
N VAL A 360 16.16 17.05 -3.50
CA VAL A 360 17.02 15.98 -4.04
C VAL A 360 17.78 15.34 -2.89
N ILE A 361 17.78 14.01 -2.82
CA ILE A 361 18.51 13.25 -1.80
C ILE A 361 19.45 12.26 -2.47
N ASP A 362 20.55 11.96 -1.80
CA ASP A 362 21.42 10.84 -2.17
C ASP A 362 20.84 9.55 -1.56
N ARG A 363 20.33 8.64 -2.41
CA ARG A 363 19.76 7.36 -1.97
C ARG A 363 20.79 6.45 -1.29
N ASP A 364 22.06 6.63 -1.62
CA ASP A 364 23.16 5.79 -1.15
C ASP A 364 23.80 6.33 0.13
N ASP A 365 23.46 7.56 0.54
CA ASP A 365 23.87 8.07 1.85
C ASP A 365 23.16 7.27 2.96
N PRO A 366 23.92 6.49 3.78
CA PRO A 366 23.33 5.71 4.86
C PRO A 366 22.78 6.59 5.99
N LYS A 367 23.18 7.87 6.05
CA LYS A 367 22.74 8.86 7.02
C LYS A 367 21.66 9.80 6.48
N ARG A 368 21.16 9.58 5.26
CA ARG A 368 20.12 10.42 4.68
C ARG A 368 18.91 10.49 5.61
N HIS A 369 18.43 11.72 5.78
CA HIS A 369 17.22 12.06 6.52
C HIS A 369 16.35 12.92 5.61
N VAL A 370 15.04 12.74 5.67
CA VAL A 370 14.10 13.48 4.84
C VAL A 370 13.23 14.37 5.72
N THR A 371 13.35 15.68 5.52
CA THR A 371 12.42 16.64 6.09
C THR A 371 11.28 16.87 5.10
N ALA A 372 10.08 16.44 5.47
CA ALA A 372 8.89 16.56 4.65
C ALA A 372 8.51 18.03 4.45
N GLN A 373 8.32 18.44 3.19
CA GLN A 373 7.71 19.72 2.87
C GLN A 373 6.19 19.55 2.83
N ILE A 374 5.47 20.20 3.74
CA ILE A 374 4.02 20.11 3.87
C ILE A 374 3.39 21.36 3.25
N ILE A 375 2.59 21.18 2.22
CA ILE A 375 1.96 22.27 1.46
C ILE A 375 0.45 22.16 1.65
N SER A 376 -0.22 23.25 2.01
CA SER A 376 -1.67 23.24 2.19
C SER A 376 -2.39 22.91 0.88
N ALA A 377 -3.51 22.17 0.98
CA ALA A 377 -4.24 21.65 -0.17
C ALA A 377 -4.74 22.76 -1.11
N ASP A 378 -5.11 23.92 -0.56
CA ASP A 378 -5.52 25.12 -1.29
C ASP A 378 -4.36 25.81 -2.05
N ARG A 379 -3.12 25.69 -1.57
CA ARG A 379 -1.93 26.23 -2.26
C ARG A 379 -1.43 25.32 -3.37
N VAL A 380 -1.37 24.02 -3.12
CA VAL A 380 -1.00 23.06 -4.18
C VAL A 380 -2.14 22.87 -5.20
N GLY A 381 -3.38 23.08 -4.78
CA GLY A 381 -4.58 23.07 -5.63
C GLY A 381 -5.03 21.69 -6.10
N THR A 382 -4.44 20.60 -5.57
CA THR A 382 -4.88 19.23 -5.87
C THR A 382 -6.17 18.91 -5.12
N ASP A 383 -6.81 17.78 -5.45
CA ASP A 383 -8.05 17.34 -4.79
C ASP A 383 -7.95 17.42 -3.25
N PRO A 384 -8.82 18.19 -2.56
CA PRO A 384 -8.69 18.39 -1.12
C PRO A 384 -9.42 17.32 -0.29
N LEU A 385 -10.24 16.47 -0.92
CA LEU A 385 -11.25 15.67 -0.22
C LEU A 385 -10.64 14.71 0.81
N ALA A 386 -9.55 14.02 0.45
CA ALA A 386 -8.88 13.10 1.37
C ALA A 386 -8.38 13.81 2.65
N SER A 387 -7.76 14.98 2.49
CA SER A 387 -7.30 15.78 3.63
C SER A 387 -8.44 16.42 4.43
N ASN A 388 -9.55 16.74 3.77
CA ASN A 388 -10.73 17.29 4.42
C ASN A 388 -11.46 16.24 5.25
N ASN A 389 -11.71 15.06 4.68
CA ASN A 389 -12.35 13.93 5.37
C ASN A 389 -11.59 13.56 6.65
N LEU A 390 -10.24 13.57 6.62
CA LEU A 390 -9.41 13.34 7.79
C LEU A 390 -9.72 14.29 8.96
N VAL A 391 -10.01 15.56 8.66
CA VAL A 391 -10.25 16.62 9.66
C VAL A 391 -11.72 16.68 10.07
N ASP A 392 -12.63 16.59 9.10
CA ASP A 392 -14.05 16.88 9.27
C ASP A 392 -14.86 15.69 9.76
N ALA A 393 -14.38 14.47 9.56
CA ALA A 393 -15.12 13.28 9.94
C ALA A 393 -15.41 13.26 11.45
N ARG A 394 -16.70 13.19 11.77
CA ARG A 394 -17.23 12.96 13.13
C ARG A 394 -17.92 11.62 13.20
N VAL A 395 -17.72 10.92 14.31
CA VAL A 395 -18.21 9.56 14.51
C VAL A 395 -18.83 9.41 15.90
N PRO A 396 -19.79 8.49 16.07
CA PRO A 396 -20.29 8.16 17.40
C PRO A 396 -19.16 7.60 18.27
N SER A 397 -19.11 8.04 19.53
CA SER A 397 -18.12 7.54 20.51
C SER A 397 -18.45 6.11 20.95
N GLY A 398 -19.72 5.71 20.88
CA GLY A 398 -20.18 4.36 21.19
C GLY A 398 -19.81 3.92 22.60
N ILE A 399 -19.15 2.77 22.72
CA ILE A 399 -18.67 2.24 24.01
C ILE A 399 -17.77 3.23 24.77
N LEU A 400 -17.11 4.16 24.08
CA LEU A 400 -16.25 5.18 24.69
C LEU A 400 -17.00 6.40 25.21
N GLU A 401 -18.30 6.55 24.97
CA GLU A 401 -19.08 7.63 25.57
C GLU A 401 -18.97 7.59 27.10
N GLY A 402 -18.60 8.71 27.73
CA GLY A 402 -18.34 8.79 29.16
C GLY A 402 -17.01 8.18 29.63
N ALA A 403 -16.14 7.74 28.72
CA ALA A 403 -14.75 7.44 29.06
C ALA A 403 -13.97 8.74 29.33
N ILE A 404 -12.93 8.68 30.15
CA ILE A 404 -12.09 9.85 30.41
C ILE A 404 -11.27 10.22 29.16
N ASN A 405 -11.10 11.52 28.90
CA ASN A 405 -10.16 11.98 27.89
C ASN A 405 -8.80 12.20 28.56
N THR A 406 -7.82 11.34 28.33
CA THR A 406 -6.50 11.48 29.01
C THR A 406 -5.68 12.71 28.59
N LYS A 407 -6.22 13.57 27.70
CA LYS A 407 -5.62 14.84 27.28
C LYS A 407 -6.35 16.08 27.85
N SER A 408 -7.42 15.90 28.62
CA SER A 408 -8.21 17.01 29.20
C SER A 408 -8.97 16.56 30.45
N ASP A 409 -9.41 17.47 31.31
CA ASP A 409 -10.27 17.11 32.47
C ASP A 409 -11.73 16.75 32.10
N ALA A 410 -11.99 16.42 30.83
CA ALA A 410 -13.31 16.11 30.29
C ALA A 410 -13.50 14.62 29.99
N TYR A 411 -14.75 14.22 29.80
CA TYR A 411 -15.15 12.89 29.31
C TYR A 411 -15.51 12.97 27.83
N TYR A 412 -15.37 11.86 27.10
CA TYR A 412 -15.88 11.80 25.74
C TYR A 412 -17.41 11.92 25.72
N GLY A 413 -17.92 12.81 24.88
CA GLY A 413 -19.35 12.98 24.63
C GLY A 413 -19.91 11.89 23.70
N PRO A 414 -21.17 12.04 23.24
CA PRO A 414 -21.82 11.07 22.36
C PRO A 414 -21.13 10.95 20.99
N ASP A 415 -20.50 12.03 20.51
CA ASP A 415 -19.75 12.07 19.26
C ASP A 415 -18.34 12.66 19.46
N MET A 416 -17.40 12.23 18.63
CA MET A 416 -16.02 12.73 18.60
C MET A 416 -15.49 12.83 17.17
N SER A 417 -14.34 13.48 16.96
CA SER A 417 -13.69 13.42 15.64
C SER A 417 -13.11 12.03 15.40
N ALA A 418 -13.16 11.58 14.15
CA ALA A 418 -12.61 10.29 13.73
C ALA A 418 -11.11 10.19 14.05
N LEU A 419 -10.36 11.28 13.91
CA LEU A 419 -8.95 11.34 14.30
C LEU A 419 -8.75 11.14 15.81
N THR A 420 -9.61 11.69 16.66
CA THR A 420 -9.53 11.48 18.11
C THR A 420 -9.80 10.02 18.45
N MET A 421 -10.81 9.41 17.82
CA MET A 421 -11.12 7.98 17.97
C MET A 421 -9.91 7.11 17.58
N LEU A 422 -9.36 7.31 16.39
CA LEU A 422 -8.21 6.57 15.89
C LEU A 422 -6.98 6.71 16.79
N LEU A 423 -6.69 7.94 17.25
CA LEU A 423 -5.57 8.20 18.16
C LEU A 423 -5.76 7.50 19.50
N ASP A 424 -6.97 7.49 20.07
CA ASP A 424 -7.24 6.79 21.32
C ASP A 424 -7.04 5.28 21.15
N LEU A 425 -7.73 4.64 20.19
CA LEU A 425 -7.63 3.20 19.97
C LEU A 425 -6.18 2.75 19.70
N THR A 426 -5.45 3.50 18.89
CA THR A 426 -4.02 3.24 18.62
C THR A 426 -3.22 3.35 19.92
N THR A 427 -3.40 4.44 20.68
CA THR A 427 -2.68 4.64 21.96
C THR A 427 -2.94 3.51 22.94
N ARG A 428 -4.20 3.09 23.11
CA ARG A 428 -4.57 1.98 24.00
C ARG A 428 -4.01 0.65 23.53
N THR A 429 -3.95 0.42 22.23
CA THR A 429 -3.33 -0.78 21.66
C THR A 429 -1.84 -0.82 21.96
N LEU A 430 -1.14 0.30 21.78
CA LEU A 430 0.29 0.42 22.09
C LEU A 430 0.59 0.25 23.59
N GLN A 431 -0.29 0.76 24.46
CA GLN A 431 -0.14 0.64 25.92
C GLN A 431 -0.14 -0.82 26.40
N ALA A 432 -0.87 -1.70 25.70
CA ALA A 432 -0.85 -3.14 25.96
C ALA A 432 0.44 -3.84 25.46
N GLN A 433 1.34 -3.12 24.77
CA GLN A 433 2.54 -3.66 24.13
C GLN A 433 3.82 -2.87 24.49
N PRO A 434 4.15 -2.72 25.78
CA PRO A 434 5.23 -1.84 26.22
C PRO A 434 6.61 -2.21 25.66
N ALA A 435 6.86 -3.50 25.41
CA ALA A 435 8.12 -3.94 24.80
C ALA A 435 8.28 -3.46 23.34
N ALA A 436 7.19 -3.44 22.57
CA ALA A 436 7.22 -2.94 21.19
C ALA A 436 7.39 -1.43 21.15
N VAL A 437 6.67 -0.72 22.03
CA VAL A 437 6.81 0.73 22.21
C VAL A 437 8.24 1.11 22.60
N ALA A 438 8.84 0.38 23.54
CA ALA A 438 10.24 0.60 23.94
C ALA A 438 11.20 0.38 22.78
N ARG A 439 11.05 -0.71 22.01
CA ARG A 439 11.86 -1.00 20.83
C ARG A 439 11.76 0.12 19.79
N ALA A 440 10.55 0.51 19.41
CA ALA A 440 10.33 1.58 18.43
C ALA A 440 10.90 2.93 18.89
N THR A 441 10.73 3.27 20.17
CA THR A 441 11.28 4.52 20.74
C THR A 441 12.80 4.52 20.76
N ILE A 442 13.43 3.41 21.13
CA ILE A 442 14.90 3.25 21.09
C ILE A 442 15.39 3.35 19.65
N TYR A 443 14.72 2.66 18.72
CA TYR A 443 15.03 2.69 17.30
C TYR A 443 14.97 4.12 16.73
N ALA A 444 13.90 4.86 17.01
CA ALA A 444 13.77 6.26 16.58
C ALA A 444 14.92 7.12 17.13
N LYS A 445 15.20 7.00 18.44
CA LYS A 445 16.28 7.75 19.09
C LYS A 445 17.66 7.44 18.51
N THR A 446 17.98 6.17 18.31
CA THR A 446 19.29 5.74 17.79
C THR A 446 19.50 6.20 16.34
N ASN A 447 18.43 6.37 15.57
CA ASN A 447 18.47 6.87 14.20
C ASN A 447 18.26 8.39 14.07
N GLY A 448 18.21 9.13 15.19
CA GLY A 448 18.07 10.59 15.17
C GLY A 448 16.70 11.10 14.71
N LEU A 449 15.66 10.27 14.81
CA LEU A 449 14.28 10.64 14.49
C LEU A 449 13.66 11.38 15.68
N GLU A 450 13.79 12.70 15.65
CA GLU A 450 13.26 13.62 16.65
C GLU A 450 12.00 14.34 16.16
N THR A 451 11.19 14.85 17.09
CA THR A 451 10.04 15.68 16.71
C THR A 451 10.53 17.03 16.18
N THR A 452 10.27 17.29 14.90
CA THR A 452 10.63 18.55 14.23
C THR A 452 9.39 19.41 13.97
N PRO A 453 9.50 20.75 13.93
CA PRO A 453 8.43 21.57 13.37
C PRO A 453 8.22 21.22 11.90
N LYS A 454 6.95 21.03 11.48
CA LYS A 454 6.61 20.80 10.07
C LYS A 454 7.15 21.96 9.22
N GLN A 455 7.83 21.61 8.14
CA GLN A 455 8.33 22.57 7.16
C GLN A 455 7.34 22.74 6.00
N GLY A 456 7.50 23.80 5.21
CA GLY A 456 6.72 24.05 4.01
C GLY A 456 5.74 25.22 4.15
N GLN A 457 4.63 25.13 3.43
CA GLN A 457 3.63 26.18 3.24
C GLN A 457 2.27 25.69 3.71
N LEU A 458 2.18 25.31 4.97
CA LEU A 458 0.95 24.88 5.63
C LEU A 458 0.14 26.08 6.15
N ASN A 459 -1.16 25.87 6.32
CA ASN A 459 -2.02 26.81 7.04
C ASN A 459 -1.82 26.62 8.55
N GLU A 460 -1.73 27.72 9.30
CA GLU A 460 -1.57 27.69 10.74
C GLU A 460 -2.86 27.23 11.43
N ALA A 461 -2.74 26.34 12.42
CA ALA A 461 -3.87 25.96 13.25
C ALA A 461 -4.33 27.17 14.09
N THR A 462 -5.64 27.40 14.12
CA THR A 462 -6.25 28.47 14.92
C THR A 462 -7.26 27.87 15.90
N GLU A 463 -7.75 28.67 16.86
CA GLU A 463 -8.86 28.21 17.73
C GLU A 463 -10.13 27.87 16.93
N ALA A 464 -10.37 28.58 15.82
CA ALA A 464 -11.53 28.37 14.95
C ALA A 464 -11.36 27.17 14.00
N ASP A 465 -10.13 26.88 13.58
CA ASP A 465 -9.79 25.71 12.77
C ASP A 465 -8.48 25.07 13.29
N PRO A 466 -8.57 24.23 14.33
CA PRO A 466 -7.40 23.53 14.86
C PRO A 466 -6.86 22.47 13.89
N GLY A 467 -7.64 22.09 12.88
CA GLY A 467 -7.28 21.10 11.86
C GLY A 467 -6.62 21.69 10.62
N ALA A 468 -6.49 23.02 10.50
CA ALA A 468 -5.99 23.70 9.29
C ALA A 468 -4.67 23.13 8.77
N ALA A 469 -3.72 22.83 9.67
CA ALA A 469 -2.42 22.27 9.32
C ALA A 469 -2.47 20.85 8.74
N LEU A 470 -3.57 20.11 8.95
CA LEU A 470 -3.79 18.76 8.45
C LEU A 470 -4.43 18.75 7.05
N ARG A 471 -5.00 19.87 6.59
CA ARG A 471 -5.53 20.05 5.23
C ARG A 471 -4.39 20.35 4.25
N SER A 472 -3.44 19.44 4.18
CA SER A 472 -2.18 19.60 3.47
C SER A 472 -1.80 18.31 2.77
N TYR A 473 -0.84 18.41 1.85
CA TYR A 473 -0.16 17.28 1.23
C TYR A 473 1.35 17.42 1.33
N LYS A 474 2.02 16.29 1.54
CA LYS A 474 3.47 16.18 1.61
C LYS A 474 4.08 16.14 0.21
N ALA A 475 4.96 17.09 -0.09
CA ALA A 475 5.94 16.95 -1.15
C ALA A 475 7.14 16.14 -0.64
N ARG A 476 7.40 15.01 -1.29
CA ARG A 476 8.49 14.08 -0.98
C ARG A 476 9.66 14.26 -1.96
N PRO A 477 10.89 13.83 -1.63
CA PRO A 477 11.91 13.58 -2.62
C PRO A 477 11.40 12.70 -3.77
N LEU A 478 11.81 13.03 -5.01
CA LEU A 478 11.36 12.37 -6.24
C LEU A 478 12.28 11.23 -6.67
N ASN A 479 13.16 10.75 -5.80
CA ASN A 479 13.98 9.58 -6.09
C ASN A 479 13.11 8.34 -6.32
N GLY A 480 13.31 7.65 -7.44
CA GLY A 480 12.48 6.53 -7.90
C GLY A 480 11.08 6.91 -8.41
N VAL A 481 10.79 8.19 -8.66
CA VAL A 481 9.45 8.67 -9.10
C VAL A 481 8.97 8.04 -10.40
N TRP A 482 9.90 7.56 -11.23
CA TRP A 482 9.54 6.84 -12.46
C TRP A 482 8.70 5.58 -12.16
N ALA A 483 8.87 4.96 -10.99
CA ALA A 483 8.20 3.71 -10.63
C ALA A 483 6.85 3.90 -9.89
N SER A 484 6.30 5.12 -9.83
CA SER A 484 5.15 5.44 -8.98
C SER A 484 3.91 5.96 -9.71
N SER A 485 3.78 5.68 -11.01
CA SER A 485 2.54 5.97 -11.76
C SER A 485 1.37 5.14 -11.17
N PRO A 486 0.11 5.63 -11.25
CA PRO A 486 -0.29 6.99 -11.60
C PRO A 486 0.09 8.04 -10.54
N TYR A 487 0.12 9.31 -10.92
CA TYR A 487 0.65 10.42 -10.13
C TYR A 487 -0.43 11.24 -9.42
N LEU A 488 0.03 12.10 -8.51
CA LEU A 488 -0.74 12.78 -7.45
C LEU A 488 -1.19 11.82 -6.34
N HIS A 489 -1.66 12.38 -5.22
CA HIS A 489 -2.04 11.59 -4.05
C HIS A 489 -3.21 10.64 -4.31
N ASN A 490 -4.04 10.92 -5.30
CA ASN A 490 -5.23 10.16 -5.71
C ASN A 490 -5.06 9.45 -7.05
N GLY A 491 -3.83 9.35 -7.59
CA GLY A 491 -3.55 8.62 -8.83
C GLY A 491 -4.30 9.15 -10.05
N SER A 492 -4.64 10.43 -10.08
CA SER A 492 -5.50 11.06 -11.09
C SER A 492 -4.78 11.54 -12.35
N VAL A 493 -3.46 11.33 -12.43
CA VAL A 493 -2.65 11.68 -13.60
C VAL A 493 -1.87 10.45 -14.10
N PRO A 494 -2.02 10.03 -15.37
CA PRO A 494 -1.55 8.71 -15.80
C PRO A 494 -0.03 8.54 -15.81
N ASN A 495 0.71 9.58 -16.21
CA ASN A 495 2.15 9.52 -16.44
C ASN A 495 2.83 10.86 -16.12
N LEU A 496 4.17 10.88 -15.96
CA LEU A 496 4.87 12.13 -15.60
C LEU A 496 4.76 13.18 -16.70
N TYR A 497 4.77 12.79 -17.97
CA TYR A 497 4.60 13.76 -19.06
C TYR A 497 3.29 14.54 -18.90
N ALA A 498 2.18 13.85 -18.63
CA ALA A 498 0.88 14.47 -18.38
C ALA A 498 0.87 15.33 -17.11
N LEU A 499 1.61 14.94 -16.06
CA LEU A 499 1.74 15.76 -14.84
C LEU A 499 2.37 17.13 -15.14
N LEU A 500 3.33 17.16 -16.07
CA LEU A 500 4.02 18.36 -16.54
C LEU A 500 3.21 19.16 -17.59
N LEU A 501 1.97 18.75 -17.91
CA LEU A 501 1.04 19.56 -18.68
C LEU A 501 0.23 20.48 -17.75
N PRO A 502 -0.23 21.64 -18.25
CA PRO A 502 -1.24 22.44 -17.56
C PRO A 502 -2.45 21.55 -17.21
N PRO A 503 -3.07 21.71 -16.02
CA PRO A 503 -4.17 20.86 -15.58
C PRO A 503 -5.30 20.69 -16.61
N GLU A 504 -5.64 21.74 -17.33
CA GLU A 504 -6.65 21.76 -18.40
C GLU A 504 -6.29 20.93 -19.65
N ALA A 505 -5.01 20.60 -19.83
CA ALA A 505 -4.50 19.76 -20.92
C ALA A 505 -4.29 18.30 -20.48
N ARG A 506 -4.48 17.97 -19.19
CA ARG A 506 -4.38 16.60 -18.69
C ARG A 506 -5.59 15.78 -19.15
N PRO A 507 -5.45 14.46 -19.37
CA PRO A 507 -6.58 13.60 -19.69
C PRO A 507 -7.67 13.68 -18.61
N ALA A 508 -8.91 13.95 -19.01
CA ALA A 508 -10.07 13.94 -18.11
C ALA A 508 -10.53 12.52 -17.74
N SER A 509 -10.10 11.52 -18.52
CA SER A 509 -10.32 10.11 -18.22
C SER A 509 -9.24 9.23 -18.86
N PHE A 510 -8.87 8.14 -18.20
CA PHE A 510 -7.94 7.14 -18.73
C PHE A 510 -8.15 5.79 -18.05
N THR A 511 -7.59 4.71 -18.59
CA THR A 511 -7.69 3.39 -17.97
C THR A 511 -6.51 3.07 -17.05
N VAL A 512 -6.78 2.41 -15.94
CA VAL A 512 -5.81 1.97 -14.94
C VAL A 512 -5.91 0.46 -14.78
N GLY A 513 -4.81 -0.15 -14.32
CA GLY A 513 -4.75 -1.57 -13.99
C GLY A 513 -4.01 -2.40 -15.03
N ARG A 514 -3.26 -1.81 -15.96
CA ARG A 514 -2.25 -2.52 -16.77
C ARG A 514 -0.86 -2.40 -16.14
N TRP A 515 -0.06 -3.47 -16.23
CA TRP A 515 1.35 -3.44 -15.82
C TRP A 515 2.29 -2.97 -16.94
N GLU A 516 1.88 -3.00 -18.21
CA GLU A 516 2.74 -2.53 -19.30
C GLU A 516 3.12 -1.06 -19.12
N TYR A 517 4.39 -0.77 -19.39
CA TYR A 517 5.02 0.51 -19.10
C TYR A 517 5.38 1.28 -20.36
N ASP A 518 5.10 2.57 -20.35
CA ASP A 518 5.59 3.50 -21.35
C ASP A 518 6.79 4.29 -20.79
N PRO A 519 8.04 3.93 -21.14
CA PRO A 519 9.21 4.66 -20.68
C PRO A 519 9.38 6.04 -21.34
N ALA A 520 8.68 6.31 -22.45
CA ALA A 520 8.73 7.62 -23.09
C ALA A 520 7.88 8.63 -22.31
N MET A 521 6.71 8.22 -21.83
CA MET A 521 5.81 9.06 -21.02
C MET A 521 6.06 8.95 -19.51
N VAL A 522 6.79 7.91 -19.09
CA VAL A 522 7.11 7.56 -17.70
C VAL A 522 5.84 7.30 -16.89
N GLY A 523 5.24 6.14 -17.15
CA GLY A 523 4.08 5.64 -16.42
C GLY A 523 3.51 4.37 -17.05
N TYR A 524 2.46 3.81 -16.44
CA TYR A 524 1.74 2.69 -17.04
C TYR A 524 1.03 3.11 -18.33
N VAL A 525 0.89 2.16 -19.26
CA VAL A 525 0.03 2.34 -20.44
C VAL A 525 -1.40 2.53 -19.95
N SER A 526 -2.01 3.63 -20.38
CA SER A 526 -3.30 4.10 -19.86
C SER A 526 -4.49 3.80 -20.78
N GLU A 527 -4.31 2.87 -21.72
CA GLU A 527 -5.34 2.35 -22.63
C GLU A 527 -5.51 0.83 -22.48
N GLY A 528 -6.76 0.36 -22.62
CA GLY A 528 -7.11 -1.06 -22.56
C GLY A 528 -7.08 -1.67 -21.15
N GLY A 529 -6.98 -0.85 -20.11
CA GLY A 529 -7.07 -1.29 -18.72
C GLY A 529 -8.51 -1.59 -18.26
N PRO A 530 -8.67 -2.37 -17.17
CA PRO A 530 -9.97 -2.77 -16.65
C PRO A 530 -10.81 -1.65 -16.02
N PHE A 531 -10.16 -0.59 -15.57
CA PHE A 531 -10.82 0.44 -14.78
C PHE A 531 -10.68 1.80 -15.45
N VAL A 532 -11.79 2.46 -15.75
CA VAL A 532 -11.79 3.84 -16.25
C VAL A 532 -11.77 4.78 -15.06
N LEU A 533 -10.68 5.52 -14.90
CA LEU A 533 -10.62 6.63 -13.98
C LEU A 533 -11.15 7.90 -14.67
N ASP A 534 -12.20 8.50 -14.10
CA ASP A 534 -12.76 9.78 -14.54
C ASP A 534 -12.44 10.86 -13.49
N THR A 535 -11.71 11.89 -13.90
CA THR A 535 -11.20 12.94 -13.00
C THR A 535 -12.26 13.99 -12.67
N ARG A 536 -13.46 13.87 -13.24
CA ARG A 536 -14.63 14.72 -12.94
C ARG A 536 -15.46 14.20 -11.76
N VAL A 537 -15.22 12.96 -11.35
CA VAL A 537 -15.82 12.37 -10.15
C VAL A 537 -15.18 13.00 -8.91
N GLU A 538 -15.98 13.28 -7.88
CA GLU A 538 -15.51 13.81 -6.61
C GLU A 538 -14.45 12.89 -5.98
N GLY A 539 -13.35 13.47 -5.47
CA GLY A 539 -12.19 12.75 -4.97
C GLY A 539 -11.16 12.33 -6.04
N ASN A 540 -11.53 12.40 -7.33
CA ASN A 540 -10.65 12.03 -8.45
C ASN A 540 -10.03 13.22 -9.18
N SER A 541 -10.14 14.46 -8.66
CA SER A 541 -9.67 15.63 -9.37
C SER A 541 -8.18 15.53 -9.70
N ASN A 542 -7.85 15.82 -10.97
CA ASN A 542 -6.48 15.92 -11.50
C ASN A 542 -5.97 17.36 -11.54
N ALA A 543 -6.64 18.28 -10.84
CA ALA A 543 -6.28 19.69 -10.78
C ALA A 543 -5.03 19.93 -9.92
N GLY A 544 -4.57 21.18 -9.91
CA GLY A 544 -3.45 21.62 -9.09
C GLY A 544 -2.10 21.12 -9.56
N HIS A 545 -1.10 21.32 -8.72
CA HIS A 545 0.30 21.01 -9.00
C HIS A 545 0.73 21.61 -10.36
N SER A 546 0.58 22.93 -10.50
CA SER A 546 0.84 23.68 -11.75
C SER A 546 2.28 24.17 -11.88
N TYR A 547 3.24 23.50 -11.24
CA TYR A 547 4.67 23.83 -11.28
C TYR A 547 5.34 23.10 -12.45
N GLY A 548 6.24 23.77 -13.19
CA GLY A 548 6.83 23.22 -14.41
C GLY A 548 5.86 23.02 -15.59
N THR A 549 4.58 23.40 -15.46
CA THR A 549 3.56 23.14 -16.50
C THR A 549 3.60 24.14 -17.65
N THR A 550 4.22 25.31 -17.45
CA THR A 550 4.37 26.39 -18.43
C THR A 550 5.59 26.21 -19.35
N LEU A 551 6.42 25.18 -19.10
CA LEU A 551 7.57 24.86 -19.94
C LEU A 551 7.14 24.56 -21.38
N ASN A 552 7.99 24.92 -22.36
CA ASN A 552 7.78 24.48 -23.74
C ASN A 552 8.04 22.97 -23.86
N GLU A 553 7.76 22.39 -25.03
CA GLU A 553 7.89 20.95 -25.23
C GLU A 553 9.34 20.43 -25.08
N GLU A 554 10.35 21.15 -25.57
CA GLU A 554 11.76 20.74 -25.43
C GLU A 554 12.17 20.71 -23.96
N ASP A 555 11.87 21.78 -23.21
CA ASP A 555 12.19 21.90 -21.79
C ASP A 555 11.42 20.87 -20.94
N ARG A 556 10.16 20.59 -21.29
CA ARG A 556 9.38 19.55 -20.62
C ARG A 556 9.99 18.17 -20.82
N LEU A 557 10.41 17.83 -22.04
CA LEU A 557 11.07 16.56 -22.33
C LEU A 557 12.44 16.48 -21.64
N ALA A 558 13.18 17.58 -21.56
CA ALA A 558 14.42 17.66 -20.80
C ALA A 558 14.21 17.38 -19.31
N LEU A 559 13.22 18.05 -18.70
CA LEU A 559 12.85 17.81 -17.30
C LEU A 559 12.39 16.36 -17.08
N LEU A 560 11.56 15.81 -17.97
CA LEU A 560 11.12 14.42 -17.91
C LEU A 560 12.30 13.44 -17.95
N GLU A 561 13.29 13.67 -18.81
CA GLU A 561 14.49 12.84 -18.90
C GLU A 561 15.34 12.95 -17.63
N TYR A 562 15.43 14.14 -17.02
CA TYR A 562 16.10 14.31 -15.72
C TYR A 562 15.38 13.55 -14.61
N LEU A 563 14.05 13.55 -14.56
CA LEU A 563 13.28 12.81 -13.56
C LEU A 563 13.52 11.28 -13.61
N LYS A 564 13.93 10.73 -14.75
CA LYS A 564 14.36 9.31 -14.85
C LYS A 564 15.68 9.04 -14.11
N THR A 565 16.48 10.06 -13.86
CA THR A 565 17.79 9.94 -13.19
C THR A 565 17.68 9.92 -11.66
N LEU A 566 16.52 10.29 -11.11
CA LEU A 566 16.29 10.45 -9.67
C LEU A 566 15.96 9.13 -8.98
#